data_AF-A0AAD4EEX8-F1
#
_entry.id   AF-A0AAD4EEX8-F1
#
_cell.length_a   1.000
_cell.length_b   1.000
_cell.length_c   1.000
_cell.angle_alpha   90.00
_cell.angle_beta   90.00
_cell.angle_gamma   90.00
#
_symmetry.space_group_name_H-M   'P 1'
#
loop_
_entity.id
_entity.type
_entity.pdbx_description
1 polymer ?
#
loop_
_entity_poly.entity_id
_entity_poly.type
_entity_poly.pdbx_seq_one_letter_code
_entity_poly.pdbx_strand_id
1 'polypeptide(L)'
;YPNAHTHWFSSLLLHLFVEVKDNRFREVMTRVLLERFIVHHPHPWGALVTFIELLHNLKYEFWNKEFIRVTPEVTMLLESVRHPAV
;
A
#
# COMPACT_ATOMS: atom_id res chain seq x y z
N TYR A 1 11.14 -10.33 -5.45
CA TYR A 1 12.57 -10.00 -5.58
C TYR A 1 12.74 -8.96 -6.67
N PRO A 2 13.86 -8.24 -6.75
CA PRO A 2 14.08 -7.24 -7.79
C PRO A 2 14.14 -7.88 -9.18
N ASN A 3 13.25 -7.49 -10.08
CA ASN A 3 13.26 -7.85 -11.50
C ASN A 3 12.34 -6.90 -12.29
N ALA A 4 12.43 -6.96 -13.62
CA ALA A 4 11.66 -6.10 -14.52
C ALA A 4 10.13 -6.24 -14.36
N HIS A 5 9.61 -7.46 -14.17
CA HIS A 5 8.18 -7.67 -13.96
C HIS A 5 7.71 -7.04 -12.64
N THR A 6 8.46 -7.26 -11.56
CA THR A 6 8.15 -6.64 -10.25
C THR A 6 8.12 -5.13 -10.37
N HIS A 7 9.14 -4.52 -10.98
CA HIS A 7 9.14 -3.08 -11.22
C HIS A 7 7.93 -2.63 -12.04
N TRP A 8 7.65 -3.30 -13.17
CA TRP A 8 6.55 -2.95 -14.05
C TRP A 8 5.19 -3.01 -13.34
N PHE A 9 4.91 -4.10 -12.62
CA PHE A 9 3.65 -4.25 -11.88
C PHE A 9 3.56 -3.28 -10.69
N SER A 10 4.66 -2.99 -9.99
CA SER A 10 4.68 -1.95 -8.95
C SER A 10 4.32 -0.59 -9.52
N SER A 11 4.93 -0.18 -10.64
CA SER A 11 4.62 1.08 -11.31
C SER A 11 3.18 1.12 -11.83
N LEU A 12 2.69 0.01 -12.41
CA LEU A 12 1.32 -0.09 -12.89
C LEU A 12 0.31 0.09 -11.75
N LEU A 13 0.49 -0.62 -10.64
CA LEU A 13 -0.42 -0.54 -9.50
C LEU A 13 -0.47 0.88 -8.93
N LEU A 14 0.68 1.52 -8.74
CA LEU A 14 0.76 2.90 -8.26
C LEU A 14 0.15 3.90 -9.24
N HIS A 15 0.32 3.68 -10.55
CA HIS A 15 -0.33 4.49 -11.58
C HIS A 15 -1.85 4.34 -11.54
N LEU A 16 -2.37 3.11 -11.49
CA LEU A 16 -3.81 2.83 -11.40
C LEU A 16 -4.44 3.42 -10.14
N PHE A 17 -3.72 3.46 -9.01
CA PHE A 17 -4.21 4.09 -7.79
C PHE A 17 -4.58 5.58 -7.99
N VAL A 18 -3.82 6.29 -8.85
CA VAL A 18 -4.07 7.69 -9.19
C VAL A 18 -5.14 7.82 -10.27
N GLU A 19 -5.00 7.09 -11.38
CA GLU A 19 -5.87 7.23 -12.55
C GLU A 19 -7.31 6.75 -12.31
N VAL A 20 -7.48 5.66 -11.57
CA VAL A 20 -8.80 5.10 -11.27
C VAL A 20 -9.43 5.93 -10.15
N LYS A 21 -10.42 6.76 -10.50
CA LYS A 21 -11.18 7.61 -9.58
C LYS A 21 -12.33 6.87 -8.86
N ASP A 22 -12.15 5.57 -8.62
CA ASP A 22 -13.06 4.75 -7.83
C ASP A 22 -12.42 4.44 -6.47
N ASN A 23 -13.06 4.88 -5.39
CA ASN A 23 -12.59 4.63 -4.04
C ASN A 23 -12.63 3.14 -3.68
N ARG A 24 -13.57 2.37 -4.25
CA ARG A 24 -13.65 0.92 -4.04
C ARG A 24 -12.45 0.21 -4.62
N PHE A 25 -11.97 0.62 -5.80
CA PHE A 25 -10.74 0.08 -6.39
C PHE A 25 -9.54 0.32 -5.49
N ARG A 26 -9.38 1.56 -5.00
CA ARG A 26 -8.27 1.95 -4.10
C ARG A 26 -8.30 1.16 -2.81
N GLU A 27 -9.48 1.03 -2.20
CA GLU A 27 -9.69 0.24 -0.99
C GLU A 27 -9.30 -1.23 -1.20
N VAL A 28 -9.79 -1.87 -2.28
CA VAL A 28 -9.46 -3.27 -2.59
C VAL A 28 -7.96 -3.43 -2.81
N MET A 29 -7.33 -2.53 -3.56
CA MET A 29 -5.89 -2.55 -3.78
C MET A 29 -5.11 -2.42 -2.47
N THR A 30 -5.48 -1.45 -1.62
CA THR A 30 -4.86 -1.26 -0.30
C THR A 30 -5.05 -2.48 0.59
N ARG A 31 -6.25 -3.05 0.63
CA ARG A 31 -6.56 -4.25 1.42
C ARG A 31 -5.72 -5.45 0.99
N VAL A 32 -5.57 -5.69 -0.32
CA VAL A 32 -4.75 -6.80 -0.83
C VAL A 32 -3.26 -6.60 -0.47
N LEU A 33 -2.75 -5.37 -0.53
CA LEU A 33 -1.37 -5.07 -0.11
C LEU A 33 -1.20 -5.23 1.41
N LEU A 34 -2.19 -4.81 2.19
CA LEU A 34 -2.20 -4.90 3.66
C LEU A 34 -2.29 -6.36 4.14
N GLU A 35 -3.18 -7.16 3.57
CA GLU A 35 -3.31 -8.59 3.88
C GLU A 35 -1.98 -9.32 3.63
N ARG A 36 -1.27 -8.97 2.54
CA ARG A 36 0.06 -9.50 2.25
C ARG A 36 1.16 -9.04 3.21
N PHE A 37 0.92 -7.99 3.99
CA PHE A 37 1.82 -7.47 5.01
C PHE A 37 1.58 -8.08 6.39
N ILE A 38 0.32 -8.43 6.71
CA ILE A 38 -0.07 -8.97 8.02
C ILE A 38 0.15 -10.50 8.10
N VAL A 39 0.10 -11.21 6.97
CA VAL A 39 0.27 -12.68 6.92
C VAL A 39 1.73 -13.09 7.19
N HIS A 40 1.95 -14.23 7.85
CA HIS A 40 3.29 -14.71 8.24
C HIS A 40 4.33 -14.74 7.10
N HIS A 41 5.57 -14.39 7.46
CA HIS A 41 6.76 -14.37 6.62
C HIS A 41 7.05 -15.68 5.86
N PRO A 42 7.77 -15.63 4.71
CA PRO A 42 8.42 -14.44 4.13
C PRO A 42 7.53 -13.59 3.22
N HIS A 43 7.58 -12.27 3.40
CA HIS A 43 6.89 -11.31 2.53
C HIS A 43 7.60 -11.15 1.17
N PRO A 44 6.86 -11.08 0.05
CA PRO A 44 7.45 -10.75 -1.23
C PRO A 44 8.02 -9.32 -1.23
N TRP A 45 9.33 -9.18 -1.45
CA TRP A 45 10.03 -7.87 -1.49
C TRP A 45 9.32 -6.80 -2.33
N GLY A 46 8.78 -7.16 -3.51
CA GLY A 46 8.12 -6.20 -4.39
C GLY A 46 6.80 -5.66 -3.84
N ALA A 47 6.05 -6.49 -3.11
CA ALA A 47 4.81 -6.06 -2.46
C ALA A 47 5.11 -5.04 -1.36
N LEU A 48 6.16 -5.29 -0.56
CA LEU A 48 6.63 -4.35 0.47
C LEU A 48 7.05 -3.01 -0.14
N VAL A 49 7.90 -3.02 -1.17
CA VAL A 49 8.36 -1.78 -1.82
C VAL A 49 7.19 -0.97 -2.39
N THR A 50 6.24 -1.65 -3.06
CA THR A 50 5.05 -0.99 -3.62
C THR A 50 4.20 -0.35 -2.52
N PHE A 51 4.03 -1.07 -1.40
CA PHE A 51 3.22 -0.60 -0.29
C PHE A 51 3.87 0.57 0.43
N ILE A 52 5.17 0.50 0.72
CA ILE A 52 5.93 1.60 1.34
C ILE A 52 5.88 2.86 0.47
N GLU A 53 6.08 2.73 -0.86
CA GLU A 53 5.97 3.84 -1.79
C GLU A 53 4.59 4.50 -1.76
N LEU A 54 3.52 3.68 -1.72
CA LEU A 54 2.14 4.17 -1.62
C LEU A 54 1.90 4.96 -0.33
N LEU A 55 2.45 4.51 0.80
CA LEU A 55 2.28 5.14 2.11
C LEU A 55 3.07 6.45 2.28
N HIS A 56 4.25 6.56 1.66
CA HIS A 56 5.17 7.66 1.88
C HIS A 56 5.08 8.77 0.83
N ASN A 57 4.77 8.44 -0.42
CA ASN A 57 4.76 9.44 -1.48
C ASN A 57 3.46 10.26 -1.45
N LEU A 58 3.60 11.56 -1.19
CA LEU A 58 2.50 12.51 -1.06
C LEU A 58 1.62 12.60 -2.32
N LYS A 59 2.16 12.23 -3.49
CA LYS A 59 1.41 12.19 -4.77
C LYS A 59 0.12 11.37 -4.69
N TYR A 60 0.10 10.32 -3.87
CA TYR A 60 -1.05 9.43 -3.77
C TYR A 60 -2.13 9.94 -2.80
N GLU A 61 -1.79 10.92 -1.94
CA GLU A 61 -2.67 11.43 -0.88
C GLU A 61 -3.36 10.29 -0.09
N PHE A 62 -2.61 9.21 0.15
CA PHE A 62 -3.14 7.95 0.67
C PHE A 62 -3.91 8.16 1.99
N TRP A 63 -3.32 8.91 2.92
CA TRP A 63 -3.88 9.21 4.24
C TRP A 63 -5.11 10.13 4.21
N ASN A 64 -5.39 10.77 3.07
CA ASN A 64 -6.58 11.60 2.89
C ASN A 64 -7.77 10.80 2.35
N LYS A 65 -7.61 9.50 2.02
CA LYS A 65 -8.72 8.68 1.51
C LYS A 65 -9.64 8.26 2.63
N GLU A 66 -10.95 8.36 2.40
CA GLU A 66 -11.99 8.08 3.39
C GLU A 66 -11.91 6.65 3.96
N PHE A 67 -11.56 5.67 3.12
CA PHE A 67 -11.46 4.26 3.51
C PHE A 67 -10.34 3.95 4.52
N ILE A 68 -9.37 4.86 4.71
CA ILE A 68 -8.32 4.70 5.72
C ILE A 68 -8.83 5.02 7.13
N ARG A 69 -9.89 5.84 7.25
CA ARG A 69 -10.38 6.34 8.55
C ARG A 69 -11.49 5.49 9.17
N VAL A 70 -11.76 4.31 8.61
CA VAL A 70 -12.93 3.49 8.97
C VAL A 70 -12.78 2.83 10.34
N THR A 71 -11.57 2.38 10.68
CA THR A 71 -11.29 1.68 11.96
C THR A 71 -9.92 2.09 12.52
N PRO A 72 -9.84 2.49 13.81
CA PRO A 72 -8.56 2.88 14.45
C PRO A 72 -7.46 1.81 14.34
N GLU A 73 -7.82 0.53 14.36
CA GLU A 73 -6.90 -0.60 14.32
C GLU A 73 -6.08 -0.65 13.03
N VAL A 74 -6.73 -0.40 11.89
CA VAL A 74 -6.06 -0.35 10.58
C VAL A 74 -5.11 0.84 10.53
N THR A 75 -5.53 2.00 11.04
CA THR A 75 -4.69 3.20 11.11
C THR A 75 -3.44 2.96 11.95
N MET A 76 -3.60 2.38 13.15
CA MET A 76 -2.46 2.06 14.04
C MET A 76 -1.48 1.09 13.38
N LEU A 77 -1.99 0.07 12.66
CA LEU A 77 -1.15 -0.87 11.94
C LEU A 77 -0.37 -0.20 10.81
N LEU A 78 -1.04 0.67 10.02
CA LEU A 78 -0.40 1.42 8.94
C LEU A 78 0.66 2.41 9.47
N GLU A 79 0.40 3.06 10.61
CA GLU A 79 1.34 3.97 11.26
C GLU A 79 2.62 3.27 11.72
N SER A 80 2.53 2.02 12.18
CA SER A 80 3.70 1.20 12.55
C SER A 80 4.66 0.94 11.37
N VAL A 81 4.15 0.95 10.13
CA VAL A 81 4.96 0.78 8.91
C VAL A 81 5.62 2.08 8.49
N ARG A 82 4.95 3.21 8.73
CA ARG A 82 5.47 4.56 8.42
C ARG A 82 6.64 4.94 9.32
N HIS A 83 6.62 4.50 10.57
CA HIS A 83 7.68 4.70 11.54
C HIS A 83 8.28 3.33 11.91
N PRO A 84 9.24 2.80 11.13
CA PRO A 84 9.95 1.59 11.55
C PRO A 84 10.50 1.85 12.95
N ALA A 85 10.11 1.00 13.91
CA ALA A 85 10.60 1.07 15.28
C ALA A 85 12.14 1.15 15.24
N VAL A 86 12.67 2.27 15.71
CA VAL A 86 14.11 2.47 15.92
C VAL A 86 14.53 1.65 17.12
#